data_AF-A0A7J3XFK2-F1
#
_entry.id   AF-A0A7J3XFK2-F1
#
_cell.length_a   1.000
_cell.length_b   1.000
_cell.length_c   1.000
_cell.angle_alpha   90.00
_cell.angle_beta   90.00
_cell.angle_gamma   90.00
#
_symmetry.space_group_name_H-M   'P 1'
#
loop_
_entity.id
_entity.type
_entity.pdbx_description
1 polymer ?
#
loop_
_entity_poly.entity_id
_entity_poly.type
_entity_poly.pdbx_seq_one_letter_code
_entity_poly.pdbx_strand_id
1 'polypeptide(L)'
;MNAVVVTHTDLDGTASAAILLRYLGRVDRFLFIQPGSLVKAISSLSCGSECTVYVCDLSPNSSNYAALKESLRKLAKRGVSIWWFDHHIWDDLWISELREAGVRLFVDKSTCAAGVVVKHLG
;
A
#
# COMPACT_ATOMS: atom_id res chain seq x y z
N MET A 1 -16.53 7.61 -0.60
CA MET A 1 -15.38 6.72 -0.37
C MET A 1 -14.13 7.56 -0.55
N ASN A 2 -13.27 7.62 0.47
CA ASN A 2 -12.08 8.45 0.42
C ASN A 2 -10.87 7.57 0.07
N ALA A 3 -10.29 7.71 -1.11
CA ALA A 3 -9.17 6.90 -1.56
C ALA A 3 -7.85 7.67 -1.44
N VAL A 4 -6.87 7.09 -0.75
CA VAL A 4 -5.50 7.61 -0.67
C VAL A 4 -4.57 6.58 -1.29
N VAL A 5 -3.77 7.00 -2.26
CA VAL A 5 -2.75 6.15 -2.90
C VAL A 5 -1.38 6.59 -2.41
N VAL A 6 -0.65 5.68 -1.78
CA VAL A 6 0.75 5.82 -1.39
C VAL A 6 1.57 4.98 -2.34
N THR A 7 2.45 5.58 -3.12
CA THR A 7 3.20 4.83 -4.14
C THR A 7 4.62 5.32 -4.30
N HIS A 8 5.46 4.50 -4.88
CA HIS A 8 6.81 4.87 -5.25
C HIS A 8 6.82 5.98 -6.32
N THR A 9 7.91 6.77 -6.37
CA THR A 9 8.01 7.93 -7.27
C THR A 9 8.48 7.59 -8.68
N ASP A 10 8.87 6.35 -8.95
CA ASP A 10 9.39 5.96 -10.26
C ASP A 10 8.26 5.61 -11.26
N LEU A 11 8.64 5.02 -12.39
CA LEU A 11 7.70 4.66 -13.44
C LEU A 11 6.69 3.61 -13.00
N ASP A 12 7.10 2.59 -12.23
CA ASP A 12 6.22 1.48 -11.85
C ASP A 12 5.19 1.92 -10.79
N GLY A 13 5.64 2.69 -9.79
CA GLY A 13 4.74 3.35 -8.84
C GLY A 13 3.79 4.33 -9.53
N THR A 14 4.29 5.17 -10.45
CA THR A 14 3.45 6.12 -11.19
C THR A 14 2.41 5.43 -12.07
N ALA A 15 2.79 4.36 -12.77
CA ALA A 15 1.86 3.56 -13.56
C ALA A 15 0.79 2.91 -12.67
N SER A 16 1.18 2.37 -11.50
CA SER A 16 0.27 1.81 -10.51
C SER A 16 -0.78 2.82 -10.05
N ALA A 17 -0.37 4.06 -9.73
CA ALA A 17 -1.28 5.13 -9.35
C ALA A 17 -2.25 5.52 -10.49
N ALA A 18 -1.77 5.58 -11.73
CA ALA A 18 -2.62 5.88 -12.88
C ALA A 18 -3.68 4.79 -13.13
N ILE A 19 -3.30 3.52 -12.99
CA ILE A 19 -4.23 2.38 -13.09
C ILE A 19 -5.28 2.43 -11.98
N LEU A 20 -4.86 2.68 -10.73
CA LEU A 20 -5.79 2.84 -9.61
C LEU A 20 -6.74 4.02 -9.83
N LEU A 21 -6.26 5.16 -10.31
CA LEU A 21 -7.13 6.29 -10.65
C LEU A 21 -8.19 5.91 -11.68
N ARG A 22 -7.77 5.19 -12.72
CA ARG A 22 -8.68 4.71 -13.77
C ARG A 22 -9.72 3.74 -13.23
N TYR A 23 -9.32 2.79 -12.39
CA TYR A 23 -10.21 1.79 -11.81
C TYR A 23 -11.20 2.39 -10.80
N LEU A 24 -10.71 3.26 -9.91
CA LEU A 24 -11.52 3.87 -8.84
C LEU A 24 -12.38 5.04 -9.33
N GLY A 25 -12.07 5.63 -10.49
CA GLY A 25 -12.71 6.83 -11.04
C GLY A 25 -12.37 8.12 -10.29
N ARG A 26 -11.94 8.04 -9.03
CA ARG A 26 -11.48 9.16 -8.21
C ARG A 26 -10.49 8.69 -7.15
N VAL A 27 -9.45 9.50 -6.93
CA VAL A 27 -8.53 9.39 -5.79
C VAL A 27 -8.43 10.76 -5.14
N ASP A 28 -8.59 10.82 -3.82
CA ASP A 28 -8.58 12.09 -3.07
C ASP A 28 -7.18 12.61 -2.83
N ARG A 29 -6.20 11.71 -2.71
CA ARG A 29 -4.80 12.08 -2.50
C ARG A 29 -3.85 11.03 -3.05
N PHE A 30 -2.84 11.50 -3.77
CA PHE A 30 -1.65 10.72 -4.10
C PHE A 30 -0.48 11.16 -3.23
N LEU A 31 0.25 10.19 -2.69
CA LEU A 31 1.48 10.38 -1.92
C LEU A 31 2.58 9.60 -2.60
N PHE A 32 3.35 10.28 -3.44
CA PHE A 32 4.54 9.74 -4.07
C PHE A 32 5.71 9.82 -3.09
N ILE A 33 6.29 8.68 -2.73
CA ILE A 33 7.34 8.59 -1.71
C ILE A 33 8.48 7.68 -2.13
N GLN A 34 9.62 7.87 -1.48
CA GLN A 34 10.74 6.92 -1.50
C GLN A 34 10.56 5.85 -0.40
N PRO A 35 11.12 4.63 -0.54
CA PRO A 35 10.90 3.54 0.40
C PRO A 35 11.25 3.88 1.85
N GLY A 36 12.31 4.68 2.05
CA GLY A 36 12.72 5.15 3.38
C GLY A 36 11.68 6.01 4.12
N SER A 37 10.70 6.56 3.40
CA SER A 37 9.62 7.39 3.97
C SER A 37 8.33 6.63 4.23
N LEU A 38 8.27 5.32 3.93
CA LEU A 38 7.05 4.51 4.01
C LEU A 38 6.37 4.57 5.37
N VAL A 39 7.12 4.33 6.46
CA VAL A 39 6.57 4.34 7.81
C VAL A 39 6.00 5.71 8.17
N LYS A 40 6.74 6.78 7.87
CA LYS A 40 6.31 8.16 8.12
C LYS A 40 5.04 8.51 7.33
N ALA A 41 4.97 8.10 6.07
CA ALA A 41 3.81 8.32 5.23
C ALA A 41 2.58 7.63 5.82
N ILE A 42 2.66 6.34 6.14
CA ILE A 42 1.56 5.57 6.72
C ILE A 42 1.14 6.10 8.10
N SER A 43 2.09 6.42 8.98
CA SER A 43 1.79 6.89 10.34
C SER A 43 1.16 8.28 10.36
N SER A 44 1.39 9.11 9.33
CA SER A 44 0.84 10.47 9.22
C SER A 44 -0.52 10.54 8.52
N LEU A 45 -1.05 9.40 8.04
CA LEU A 45 -2.35 9.36 7.38
C LEU A 45 -3.50 9.72 8.34
N SER A 46 -4.14 10.86 8.08
CA SER A 46 -5.39 11.27 8.71
C SER A 46 -6.60 10.73 7.94
N CYS A 47 -6.93 9.45 8.14
CA CYS A 47 -8.05 8.77 7.49
C CYS A 47 -9.21 8.39 8.44
N GLY A 48 -10.45 8.74 8.10
CA GLY A 48 -11.65 8.24 8.80
C GLY A 48 -11.97 6.79 8.44
N SER A 49 -12.99 6.19 9.07
CA SER A 49 -13.39 4.78 8.82
C SER A 49 -13.80 4.49 7.37
N GLU A 50 -14.30 5.49 6.64
CA GLU A 50 -14.70 5.38 5.23
C GLU A 50 -13.52 5.54 4.23
N CYS A 51 -12.28 5.59 4.73
CA CYS A 51 -11.07 5.72 3.92
C CYS A 51 -10.54 4.35 3.47
N THR A 52 -10.09 4.28 2.22
CA THR A 52 -9.31 3.16 1.70
C THR A 52 -7.92 3.65 1.31
N VAL A 53 -6.90 2.99 1.84
CA VAL A 53 -5.50 3.26 1.55
C VAL A 53 -4.98 2.18 0.60
N TYR A 54 -4.41 2.62 -0.51
CA TYR A 54 -3.73 1.79 -1.49
C TYR A 54 -2.24 2.04 -1.39
N VAL A 55 -1.43 1.00 -1.27
CA VAL A 55 0.02 1.07 -1.26
C VAL A 55 0.56 0.34 -2.48
N CYS A 56 1.44 0.97 -3.26
CA CYS A 56 1.99 0.38 -4.49
C CYS A 56 3.49 0.55 -4.60
N ASP A 57 4.18 -0.52 -5.01
CA ASP A 57 5.61 -0.54 -5.34
C ASP A 57 6.53 -0.15 -4.16
N LEU A 58 6.14 -0.53 -2.95
CA LEU A 58 6.84 -0.15 -1.73
C LEU A 58 6.93 -1.38 -0.83
N SER A 59 8.14 -1.74 -0.43
CA SER A 59 8.42 -2.79 0.55
C SER A 59 8.99 -2.22 1.84
N PRO A 60 8.68 -2.81 3.01
CA PRO A 60 9.34 -2.50 4.26
C PRO A 60 10.80 -2.97 4.26
N ASN A 61 11.58 -2.44 5.20
CA ASN A 61 12.87 -3.01 5.56
C ASN A 61 12.86 -3.48 7.02
N SER A 62 13.84 -4.31 7.38
CA SER A 62 13.86 -4.96 8.71
C SER A 62 13.94 -3.97 9.86
N SER A 63 14.64 -2.85 9.68
CA SER A 63 14.79 -1.84 10.73
C SER A 63 13.51 -1.05 11.00
N ASN A 64 12.56 -1.02 10.06
CA ASN A 64 11.34 -0.22 10.17
C ASN A 64 10.03 -1.04 10.19
N TYR A 65 10.10 -2.35 9.92
CA TYR A 65 8.93 -3.20 9.78
C TYR A 65 8.03 -3.22 11.02
N ALA A 66 8.59 -3.31 12.24
CA ALA A 66 7.80 -3.34 13.47
C ALA A 66 6.95 -2.06 13.66
N ALA A 67 7.54 -0.89 13.38
CA ALA A 67 6.84 0.40 13.47
C ALA A 67 5.77 0.54 12.37
N LEU A 68 6.05 0.03 11.18
CA LEU A 68 5.11 0.00 10.06
C LEU A 68 3.89 -0.86 10.39
N LYS A 69 4.12 -2.09 10.85
CA LYS A 69 3.08 -3.04 11.26
C LYS A 69 2.15 -2.43 12.31
N GLU A 70 2.70 -1.77 13.32
CA GLU A 70 1.90 -1.09 14.34
C GLU A 70 1.07 0.07 13.75
N SER A 71 1.64 0.83 12.82
CA SER A 71 0.92 1.92 12.14
C SER A 71 -0.25 1.40 11.30
N LEU A 72 -0.06 0.30 10.57
CA LEU A 72 -1.11 -0.36 9.77
C LEU A 72 -2.21 -0.95 10.66
N ARG A 73 -1.83 -1.61 11.77
CA ARG A 73 -2.79 -2.13 12.75
C ARG A 73 -3.69 -1.03 13.32
N LYS A 74 -3.12 0.14 13.63
CA LYS A 74 -3.89 1.30 14.10
C LYS A 74 -4.87 1.81 13.07
N LEU A 75 -4.49 1.85 11.79
CA LEU A 75 -5.38 2.23 10.69
C LEU A 75 -6.51 1.20 10.52
N ALA A 76 -6.18 -0.10 10.48
CA ALA A 76 -7.18 -1.16 10.36
C ALA A 76 -8.19 -1.16 11.51
N LYS A 77 -7.74 -0.96 12.76
CA LYS A 77 -8.63 -0.81 13.93
C LYS A 77 -9.60 0.37 13.86
N ARG A 78 -9.27 1.40 13.07
CA ARG A 78 -10.16 2.56 12.81
C ARG A 78 -11.16 2.29 11.68
N GLY A 79 -11.17 1.10 11.11
CA GLY A 79 -12.02 0.72 9.98
C GLY A 79 -11.43 1.05 8.61
N VAL A 80 -10.19 1.56 8.54
CA VAL A 80 -9.54 1.89 7.26
C VAL A 80 -9.25 0.60 6.50
N SER A 81 -9.73 0.49 5.27
CA SER A 81 -9.39 -0.61 4.38
C SER A 81 -8.01 -0.38 3.77
N ILE A 82 -7.13 -1.38 3.81
CA ILE A 82 -5.75 -1.26 3.31
C ILE A 82 -5.53 -2.32 2.23
N TRP A 83 -5.17 -1.86 1.03
CA TRP A 83 -4.78 -2.68 -0.11
C TRP A 83 -3.32 -2.41 -0.44
N TRP A 84 -2.55 -3.45 -0.71
CA TRP A 84 -1.13 -3.32 -0.99
C TRP A 84 -0.73 -4.23 -2.14
N PHE A 85 -0.13 -3.63 -3.18
CA PHE A 85 0.34 -4.30 -4.38
C PHE A 85 1.83 -4.08 -4.52
N ASP A 86 2.61 -5.16 -4.53
CA ASP A 86 4.06 -5.06 -4.63
C ASP A 86 4.66 -6.25 -5.37
N HIS A 87 5.91 -6.11 -5.81
CA HIS A 87 6.62 -7.14 -6.55
C HIS A 87 8.03 -7.43 -5.99
N HIS A 88 8.44 -6.72 -4.94
CA HIS A 88 9.71 -6.95 -4.26
C HIS A 88 9.75 -8.29 -3.53
N ILE A 89 10.91 -8.65 -2.99
CA ILE A 89 11.07 -9.80 -2.10
C ILE A 89 10.62 -9.40 -0.70
N TRP A 90 9.70 -10.17 -0.15
CA TRP A 90 9.17 -10.02 1.20
C TRP A 90 9.53 -11.23 2.05
N ASP A 91 9.62 -11.02 3.36
CA ASP A 91 9.64 -12.10 4.34
C ASP A 91 8.23 -12.69 4.48
N ASP A 92 8.12 -14.03 4.41
CA ASP A 92 6.84 -14.74 4.48
C ASP A 92 6.13 -14.52 5.83
N LEU A 93 6.90 -14.37 6.92
CA LEU A 93 6.35 -14.02 8.23
C LEU A 93 5.71 -12.63 8.17
N TRP A 94 6.35 -11.67 7.51
CA TRP A 94 5.79 -10.32 7.37
C TRP A 94 4.50 -10.31 6.57
N ILE A 95 4.44 -11.10 5.50
CA ILE A 95 3.20 -11.28 4.72
C ILE A 95 2.08 -11.81 5.60
N SER A 96 2.32 -12.87 6.37
CA SER A 96 1.31 -13.46 7.27
C SER A 96 0.81 -12.45 8.29
N GLU A 97 1.74 -11.79 8.97
CA GLU A 97 1.44 -10.85 10.04
C GLU A 97 0.65 -9.61 9.58
N LEU A 98 0.94 -9.09 8.36
CA LEU A 98 0.18 -7.98 7.80
C LEU A 98 -1.22 -8.41 7.35
N ARG A 99 -1.37 -9.61 6.79
CA ARG A 99 -2.69 -10.17 6.43
C ARG A 99 -3.56 -10.37 7.68
N GLU A 100 -2.98 -10.93 8.75
CA GLU A 100 -3.65 -11.06 10.05
C GLU A 100 -4.02 -9.69 10.65
N ALA A 101 -3.23 -8.66 10.38
CA ALA A 101 -3.54 -7.28 10.75
C ALA A 101 -4.64 -6.62 9.89
N GLY A 102 -5.20 -7.33 8.91
CA GLY A 102 -6.28 -6.87 8.05
C GLY A 102 -5.83 -6.19 6.74
N VAL A 103 -4.54 -6.28 6.39
CA VAL A 103 -4.03 -5.75 5.11
C VAL A 103 -4.31 -6.73 3.98
N ARG A 104 -4.93 -6.26 2.90
CA ARG A 104 -5.10 -7.02 1.65
C ARG A 104 -3.81 -6.91 0.83
N LEU A 105 -2.85 -7.78 1.14
CA LEU A 105 -1.50 -7.77 0.58
C LEU A 105 -1.36 -8.77 -0.58
N PHE A 106 -1.00 -8.24 -1.75
CA PHE A 106 -0.72 -8.95 -2.99
C PHE A 106 0.74 -8.73 -3.38
N VAL A 107 1.54 -9.80 -3.34
CA VAL A 107 2.95 -9.79 -3.74
C VAL A 107 3.13 -10.77 -4.88
N ASP A 108 3.59 -10.30 -6.04
CA ASP A 108 3.83 -11.15 -7.22
C ASP A 108 5.08 -10.69 -7.96
N LYS A 109 6.13 -11.51 -7.88
CA LYS A 109 7.46 -11.25 -8.47
C LYS A 109 7.53 -11.56 -9.96
N SER A 110 6.47 -12.10 -10.56
CA SER A 110 6.44 -12.41 -12.00
C SER A 110 6.14 -11.20 -12.89
N THR A 111 5.81 -10.06 -12.29
CA THR A 111 5.46 -8.81 -12.97
C THR A 111 5.93 -7.60 -12.16
N CYS A 112 5.86 -6.41 -12.74
CA CYS A 112 6.01 -5.14 -12.02
C CYS A 112 4.78 -4.84 -11.15
N ALA A 113 4.90 -3.94 -10.16
CA ALA A 113 3.83 -3.57 -9.24
C ALA A 113 2.56 -3.09 -9.98
N ALA A 114 2.72 -2.32 -11.06
CA ALA A 114 1.60 -1.92 -11.91
C ALA A 114 0.87 -3.12 -12.51
N GLY A 115 1.59 -4.18 -12.89
CA GLY A 115 1.00 -5.43 -13.34
C GLY A 115 0.29 -6.20 -12.21
N VAL A 116 0.80 -6.13 -10.97
CA VAL A 116 0.11 -6.68 -9.79
C VAL A 116 -1.22 -5.96 -9.55
N VAL A 117 -1.25 -4.63 -9.69
CA VAL A 117 -2.48 -3.84 -9.60
C VAL A 117 -3.50 -4.30 -10.65
N VAL A 118 -3.10 -4.39 -11.93
CA VAL A 118 -3.98 -4.87 -13.01
C VAL A 118 -4.50 -6.27 -12.69
N LYS A 119 -3.62 -7.22 -12.37
CA LYS A 119 -4.00 -8.61 -12.14
C LYS A 119 -5.06 -8.81 -11.05
N HIS A 120 -5.12 -7.93 -10.05
CA HIS A 120 -6.01 -8.07 -8.90
C HIS A 120 -7.20 -7.11 -8.88
N LEU A 121 -7.18 -6.04 -9.68
CA LEU A 121 -8.25 -5.04 -9.74
C LEU A 121 -8.83 -4.83 -11.15
N GLY A 122 -8.18 -5.32 -12.21
CA GLY A 122 -8.54 -5.09 -13.61
C GLY A 122 -8.77 -6.38 -14.40
#